data_AF-A0A6P2BRG0-F1
#
_entry.id   AF-A0A6P2BRG0-F1
#
_cell.length_a   1.000
_cell.length_b   1.000
_cell.length_c   1.000
_cell.angle_alpha   90.00
_cell.angle_beta   90.00
_cell.angle_gamma   90.00
#
_symmetry.space_group_name_H-M   'P 1'
#
loop_
_entity.id
_entity.type
_entity.pdbx_description
1 polymer ?
#
loop_
_entity_poly.entity_id
_entity_poly.type
_entity_poly.pdbx_seq_one_letter_code
_entity_poly.pdbx_strand_id
1 'polypeptide(L)'
;MSTDVIEGAKLTRTYDSMAQFADEVGTGRRFHLHGSDSWTGNFSYDDALNAARFGWADQLSATMELASSAVEIARKRHLVDSYEPAWDVAGGAVDIGRFVTGEPECMISFPLAKRSNIGSVITLAANVVVSGAISSESIMKRGRLIVALALLLGQLGHSTELWVSMRTGDYQPEAEIAVKVKGVDDVIDPAVIMFAFAHPAMSRHLAFQSFWTLPGRWGTERNRSGMIGKPLMPSANLYPEEAILLPGVFSATDLDTESFLREHLRTLGLLAD
;
A
#
# COMPACT_ATOMS: atom_id res chain seq x y z
N MET A 1 15.01 -12.82 5.30
CA MET A 1 15.55 -13.28 4.00
C MET A 1 14.43 -13.18 2.99
N SER A 2 14.69 -12.71 1.77
CA SER A 2 13.64 -12.59 0.76
C SER A 2 13.11 -13.98 0.38
N THR A 3 11.87 -14.04 -0.07
CA THR A 3 11.27 -15.28 -0.55
C THR A 3 11.00 -15.18 -2.05
N ASP A 4 11.61 -16.07 -2.82
CA ASP A 4 11.40 -16.17 -4.26
C ASP A 4 10.41 -17.29 -4.58
N VAL A 5 9.39 -16.97 -5.37
CA VAL A 5 8.43 -17.93 -5.92
C VAL A 5 8.49 -17.83 -7.45
N ILE A 6 8.71 -18.96 -8.11
CA ILE A 6 8.81 -19.04 -9.58
C ILE A 6 7.64 -19.87 -10.11
N GLU A 7 6.81 -19.25 -10.94
CA GLU A 7 5.66 -19.87 -11.59
C GLU A 7 5.81 -19.69 -13.11
N GLY A 8 6.35 -20.72 -13.77
CA GLY A 8 6.62 -20.69 -15.21
C GLY A 8 7.62 -19.60 -15.61
N ALA A 9 7.13 -18.56 -16.29
CA ALA A 9 7.93 -17.40 -16.73
C ALA A 9 7.89 -16.22 -15.74
N LYS A 10 7.14 -16.34 -14.64
CA LYS A 10 7.00 -15.28 -13.63
C LYS A 10 7.86 -15.59 -12.41
N LEU A 11 8.56 -14.57 -11.91
CA LEU A 11 9.20 -14.58 -10.60
C LEU A 11 8.54 -13.53 -9.71
N THR A 12 8.19 -13.95 -8.50
CA THR A 12 7.81 -13.05 -7.42
C THR A 12 8.88 -13.10 -6.35
N ARG A 13 9.34 -11.93 -5.91
CA ARG A 13 10.17 -11.80 -4.71
C ARG A 13 9.43 -11.01 -3.65
N THR A 14 9.36 -11.52 -2.43
CA THR A 14 8.76 -10.81 -1.29
C THR A 14 9.77 -10.47 -0.21
N TYR A 15 9.59 -9.30 0.42
CA TYR A 15 10.32 -8.83 1.59
C TYR A 15 9.34 -8.47 2.70
N ASP A 16 9.66 -8.83 3.94
CA ASP A 16 8.79 -8.60 5.10
C ASP A 16 8.93 -7.19 5.69
N SER A 17 9.95 -6.43 5.29
CA SER A 17 10.13 -5.04 5.69
C SER A 17 10.96 -4.23 4.69
N MET A 18 10.83 -2.91 4.75
CA MET A 18 11.67 -1.96 4.01
C MET A 18 13.15 -2.05 4.39
N ALA A 19 13.47 -2.31 5.65
CA ALA A 19 14.86 -2.47 6.10
C ALA A 19 15.53 -3.69 5.46
N GLN A 20 14.83 -4.83 5.44
CA GLN A 20 15.30 -6.04 4.79
C GLN A 20 15.51 -5.83 3.28
N PHE A 21 14.58 -5.14 2.62
CA PHE A 21 14.70 -4.77 1.23
C PHE A 21 15.94 -3.89 0.98
N ALA A 22 16.15 -2.87 1.81
CA ALA A 22 17.31 -1.98 1.73
C ALA A 22 18.63 -2.73 1.92
N ASP A 23 18.70 -3.66 2.87
CA ASP A 23 19.90 -4.44 3.12
C ASP A 23 20.27 -5.30 1.93
N GLU A 24 19.33 -6.02 1.33
CA GLU A 24 19.60 -6.86 0.17
C GLU A 24 20.02 -6.01 -1.05
N VAL A 25 19.25 -4.96 -1.37
CA VAL A 25 19.54 -4.05 -2.48
C VAL A 25 20.90 -3.35 -2.29
N GLY A 26 21.25 -3.00 -1.05
CA GLY A 26 22.52 -2.38 -0.68
C GLY A 26 23.75 -3.27 -0.89
N THR A 27 23.60 -4.59 -0.83
CA THR A 27 24.70 -5.55 -1.10
C THR A 27 24.94 -5.80 -2.58
N GLY A 28 23.99 -5.44 -3.44
CA GLY A 28 24.06 -5.64 -4.88
C GLY A 28 25.06 -4.70 -5.58
N ARG A 29 25.40 -5.04 -6.83
CA ARG A 29 26.25 -4.21 -7.68
C ARG A 29 25.59 -2.86 -7.92
N ARG A 30 26.16 -1.77 -7.39
CA ARG A 30 25.66 -0.39 -7.61
C ARG A 30 25.65 -0.03 -9.09
N PHE A 31 24.52 0.46 -9.59
CA PHE A 31 24.43 1.07 -10.91
C PHE A 31 24.50 2.59 -10.80
N HIS A 32 25.27 3.23 -11.68
CA HIS A 32 25.30 4.68 -11.76
C HIS A 32 24.12 5.15 -12.59
N LEU A 33 23.14 5.77 -11.93
CA LEU A 33 22.06 6.46 -12.62
C LEU A 33 22.61 7.72 -13.27
N HIS A 34 22.31 7.90 -14.55
CA HIS A 34 22.57 9.15 -15.26
C HIS A 34 21.34 10.05 -15.13
N GLY A 35 21.42 11.06 -14.25
CA GLY A 35 20.35 12.03 -14.01
C GLY A 35 20.84 13.19 -13.13
N SER A 36 20.07 14.28 -13.07
CA SER A 36 20.34 15.36 -12.12
C SER A 36 19.94 14.92 -10.69
N ASP A 37 20.59 15.46 -9.68
CA ASP A 37 20.26 15.17 -8.27
C ASP A 37 18.76 15.40 -7.99
N SER A 38 18.19 16.46 -8.57
CA SER A 38 16.77 16.80 -8.49
C SER A 38 15.82 15.72 -9.00
N TRP A 39 16.25 14.90 -9.98
CA TRP A 39 15.45 13.78 -10.51
C TRP A 39 15.27 12.66 -9.48
N THR A 40 16.22 12.55 -8.54
CA THR A 40 16.17 11.59 -7.43
C THR A 40 15.64 12.19 -6.13
N GLY A 41 15.22 13.46 -6.15
CA GLY A 41 14.82 14.20 -4.95
C GLY A 41 16.00 14.72 -4.13
N ASN A 42 17.16 14.93 -4.75
CA ASN A 42 18.43 15.33 -4.12
C ASN A 42 18.96 14.31 -3.10
N PHE A 43 18.65 13.02 -3.29
CA PHE A 43 19.16 11.94 -2.46
C PHE A 43 20.28 11.21 -3.18
N SER A 44 21.37 10.93 -2.47
CA SER A 44 22.30 9.92 -2.91
C SER A 44 21.70 8.52 -2.76
N TYR A 45 22.34 7.53 -3.36
CA TYR A 45 21.94 6.13 -3.20
C TYR A 45 22.01 5.68 -1.73
N ASP A 46 23.03 6.13 -0.99
CA ASP A 46 23.21 5.79 0.42
C ASP A 46 22.15 6.50 1.30
N ASP A 47 21.74 7.73 0.94
CA ASP A 47 20.61 8.41 1.59
C ASP A 47 19.31 7.65 1.39
N ALA A 48 19.09 7.11 0.19
CA ALA A 48 17.92 6.30 -0.13
C ALA A 48 17.88 5.01 0.71
N LEU A 49 19.01 4.31 0.85
CA LEU A 49 19.11 3.13 1.71
C LEU A 49 18.85 3.46 3.17
N ASN A 50 19.38 4.58 3.67
CA ASN A 50 19.14 5.02 5.04
C ASN A 50 17.68 5.36 5.28
N ALA A 51 17.05 6.11 4.37
CA ALA A 51 15.63 6.45 4.50
C ALA A 51 14.70 5.23 4.33
N ALA A 52 15.10 4.20 3.60
CA ALA A 52 14.36 2.93 3.58
C ALA A 52 14.39 2.20 4.93
N ARG A 53 15.50 2.31 5.68
CA ARG A 53 15.65 1.67 7.00
C ARG A 53 15.02 2.46 8.12
N PHE A 54 15.16 3.78 8.09
CA PHE A 54 14.87 4.67 9.23
C PHE A 54 13.77 5.69 8.94
N GLY A 55 13.24 5.69 7.72
CA GLY A 55 12.23 6.62 7.26
C GLY A 55 12.78 7.98 6.79
N TRP A 56 11.91 8.73 6.14
CA TRP A 56 12.15 10.11 5.69
C TRP A 56 11.16 11.05 6.37
N ALA A 57 11.67 11.85 7.31
CA ALA A 57 10.83 12.71 8.14
C ALA A 57 10.46 14.04 7.49
N ASP A 58 11.18 14.46 6.44
CA ASP A 58 10.84 15.72 5.79
C ASP A 58 9.49 15.58 5.09
N GLN A 59 8.68 16.65 5.16
CA GLN A 59 7.31 16.68 4.63
C GLN A 59 6.28 15.85 5.40
N LEU A 60 6.65 15.22 6.53
CA LEU A 60 5.67 14.54 7.39
C LEU A 60 4.62 15.50 7.94
N SER A 61 5.02 16.67 8.44
CA SER A 61 4.09 17.66 8.99
C SER A 61 2.99 18.03 7.98
N ALA A 62 3.38 18.42 6.77
CA ALA A 62 2.44 18.78 5.71
C ALA A 62 1.51 17.61 5.31
N THR A 63 2.01 16.37 5.34
CA THR A 63 1.21 15.18 5.01
C THR A 63 0.24 14.82 6.15
N MET A 64 0.67 14.98 7.40
CA MET A 64 -0.17 14.80 8.58
C MET A 64 -1.29 15.83 8.63
N GLU A 65 -1.01 17.10 8.34
CA GLU A 65 -2.02 18.15 8.24
C GLU A 65 -3.09 17.81 7.19
N LEU A 66 -2.65 17.32 6.01
CA LEU A 66 -3.56 16.87 4.97
C LEU A 66 -4.45 15.73 5.46
N ALA A 67 -3.87 14.71 6.10
CA ALA A 67 -4.62 13.58 6.65
C ALA A 67 -5.63 14.03 7.73
N SER A 68 -5.20 14.85 8.69
CA SER A 68 -6.06 15.35 9.77
C SER A 68 -7.23 16.19 9.25
N SER A 69 -7.00 17.04 8.25
CA SER A 69 -8.08 17.82 7.62
C SER A 69 -9.13 16.92 6.97
N ALA A 70 -8.71 15.80 6.37
CA ALA A 70 -9.60 14.84 5.75
C ALA A 70 -10.37 14.00 6.80
N VAL A 71 -9.76 13.68 7.95
CA VAL A 71 -10.42 12.94 9.04
C VAL A 71 -11.59 13.74 9.62
N GLU A 72 -11.43 15.04 9.84
CA GLU A 72 -12.52 15.89 10.36
C GLU A 72 -13.74 15.90 9.41
N ILE A 73 -13.51 15.77 8.11
CA ILE A 73 -14.58 15.65 7.11
C ILE A 73 -15.19 14.24 7.13
N ALA A 74 -14.37 13.20 7.22
CA ALA A 74 -14.80 11.80 7.21
C ALA A 74 -15.58 11.41 8.48
N ARG A 75 -15.12 11.84 9.67
CA ARG A 75 -15.79 11.55 10.97
C ARG A 75 -17.23 12.05 11.01
N LYS A 76 -17.54 13.17 10.35
CA LYS A 76 -18.91 13.70 10.26
C LYS A 76 -19.85 12.83 9.42
N ARG A 77 -19.32 11.83 8.68
CA ARG A 77 -20.04 11.02 7.69
C ARG A 77 -19.99 9.50 7.93
N HIS A 78 -19.21 9.01 8.90
CA HIS A 78 -19.03 7.56 9.14
C HIS A 78 -20.05 6.96 10.11
N LEU A 79 -21.28 6.78 9.63
CA LEU A 79 -22.23 5.84 10.21
C LEU A 79 -22.62 4.84 9.12
N VAL A 80 -22.24 3.58 9.28
CA VAL A 80 -22.60 2.47 8.40
C VAL A 80 -23.75 1.72 9.04
N ASP A 81 -24.75 1.36 8.26
CA ASP A 81 -25.86 0.53 8.74
C ASP A 81 -25.38 -0.91 8.93
N SER A 82 -25.55 -1.46 10.14
CA SER A 82 -25.19 -2.83 10.53
C SER A 82 -26.35 -3.46 11.30
N TYR A 83 -26.50 -4.77 11.21
CA TYR A 83 -27.47 -5.49 12.01
C TYR A 83 -26.86 -5.89 13.36
N GLU A 84 -27.51 -5.55 14.47
CA GLU A 84 -27.05 -5.95 15.80
C GLU A 84 -27.95 -7.04 16.39
N PRO A 85 -27.39 -8.15 16.90
CA PRO A 85 -28.18 -9.13 17.62
C PRO A 85 -28.69 -8.52 18.93
N ALA A 86 -30.01 -8.40 19.05
CA ALA A 86 -30.68 -8.00 20.27
C ALA A 86 -31.56 -9.16 20.74
N TRP A 87 -31.31 -9.61 21.99
CA TRP A 87 -32.09 -10.64 22.63
C TRP A 87 -33.46 -10.09 23.03
N ASP A 88 -34.49 -10.85 22.68
CA ASP A 88 -35.89 -10.53 22.93
C ASP A 88 -36.67 -11.85 23.06
N VAL A 89 -37.96 -11.76 23.37
CA VAL A 89 -38.87 -12.92 23.44
C VAL A 89 -39.31 -13.41 22.05
N ALA A 90 -39.09 -12.62 21.00
CA ALA A 90 -39.39 -12.95 19.61
C ALA A 90 -38.26 -12.47 18.66
N GLY A 91 -37.97 -13.22 17.60
CA GLY A 91 -36.84 -12.92 16.73
C GLY A 91 -36.70 -13.87 15.54
N GLY A 92 -35.68 -13.64 14.72
CA GLY A 92 -35.38 -14.43 13.51
C GLY A 92 -34.44 -15.61 13.73
N ALA A 93 -33.73 -15.63 14.86
CA ALA A 93 -32.88 -16.74 15.29
C ALA A 93 -33.09 -17.01 16.79
N VAL A 94 -32.59 -18.16 17.28
CA VAL A 94 -32.70 -18.57 18.70
C VAL A 94 -31.31 -18.81 19.28
N ASP A 95 -31.07 -18.28 20.47
CA ASP A 95 -29.92 -18.63 21.31
C ASP A 95 -30.27 -19.90 22.10
N ILE A 96 -29.73 -21.04 21.63
CA ILE A 96 -30.04 -22.36 22.20
C ILE A 96 -29.62 -22.43 23.68
N GLY A 97 -28.53 -21.77 24.08
CA GLY A 97 -28.06 -21.81 25.46
C GLY A 97 -29.10 -21.22 26.42
N ARG A 98 -29.59 -20.02 26.10
CA ARG A 98 -30.61 -19.30 26.88
C ARG A 98 -31.96 -19.99 26.87
N PHE A 99 -32.34 -20.57 25.72
CA PHE A 99 -33.59 -21.31 25.59
C PHE A 99 -33.64 -22.50 26.55
N VAL A 100 -32.56 -23.27 26.63
CA VAL A 100 -32.50 -24.50 27.46
C VAL A 100 -32.43 -24.17 28.95
N THR A 101 -31.88 -23.02 29.33
CA THR A 101 -31.90 -22.51 30.71
C THR A 101 -33.21 -21.83 31.10
N GLY A 102 -34.16 -21.70 30.17
CA GLY A 102 -35.48 -21.11 30.41
C GLY A 102 -35.47 -19.58 30.51
N GLU A 103 -34.47 -18.91 29.93
CA GLU A 103 -34.47 -17.44 29.85
C GLU A 103 -35.50 -16.98 28.80
N PRO A 104 -36.44 -16.07 29.16
CA PRO A 104 -37.43 -15.56 28.23
C PRO A 104 -36.82 -14.85 27.01
N GLU A 105 -35.76 -14.06 27.18
CA GLU A 105 -35.04 -13.38 26.10
C GLU A 105 -34.08 -14.31 25.36
N CYS A 106 -34.60 -15.42 24.83
CA CYS A 106 -33.83 -16.43 24.09
C CYS A 106 -33.88 -16.27 22.57
N MET A 107 -34.71 -15.38 22.04
CA MET A 107 -34.80 -15.12 20.61
C MET A 107 -33.91 -13.94 20.23
N ILE A 108 -33.28 -13.99 19.05
CA ILE A 108 -32.40 -12.94 18.55
C ILE A 108 -33.11 -12.21 17.41
N SER A 109 -33.31 -10.92 17.60
CA SER A 109 -33.69 -9.98 16.55
C SER A 109 -32.44 -9.29 16.00
N PHE A 110 -32.52 -8.83 14.75
CA PHE A 110 -31.44 -8.11 14.08
C PHE A 110 -31.95 -6.74 13.64
N PRO A 111 -32.18 -5.78 14.57
CA PRO A 111 -32.49 -4.41 14.19
C PRO A 111 -31.33 -3.76 13.44
N LEU A 112 -31.69 -2.87 12.50
CA LEU A 112 -30.73 -1.98 11.85
C LEU A 112 -30.20 -0.99 12.89
N ALA A 113 -28.90 -0.99 13.11
CA ALA A 113 -28.17 -0.08 13.99
C ALA A 113 -27.04 0.61 13.21
N LYS A 114 -26.81 1.88 13.48
CA LYS A 114 -25.70 2.63 12.87
C LYS A 114 -24.42 2.37 13.65
N ARG A 115 -23.43 1.74 13.01
CA ARG A 115 -22.10 1.50 13.58
C ARG A 115 -21.01 2.19 12.77
N SER A 116 -19.87 2.43 13.41
CA SER A 116 -18.62 2.68 12.70
C SER A 116 -18.00 1.35 12.29
N ASN A 117 -17.45 1.24 11.08
CA ASN A 117 -16.69 0.07 10.59
C ASN A 117 -15.30 -0.04 11.25
N ILE A 118 -15.17 0.37 12.51
CA ILE A 118 -13.93 0.36 13.27
C ILE A 118 -13.49 -1.09 13.45
N GLY A 119 -12.24 -1.41 13.08
CA GLY A 119 -11.62 -2.71 13.30
C GLY A 119 -11.44 -3.61 12.07
N SER A 120 -11.89 -3.21 10.87
CA SER A 120 -11.56 -3.95 9.64
C SER A 120 -10.10 -3.74 9.22
N VAL A 121 -9.53 -4.75 8.55
CA VAL A 121 -8.19 -4.68 7.97
C VAL A 121 -8.29 -4.18 6.53
N ILE A 122 -7.66 -3.05 6.23
CA ILE A 122 -7.59 -2.51 4.87
C ILE A 122 -6.17 -2.69 4.34
N THR A 123 -6.03 -3.51 3.30
CA THR A 123 -4.74 -3.73 2.64
C THR A 123 -4.61 -2.83 1.42
N LEU A 124 -3.51 -2.11 1.31
CA LEU A 124 -3.17 -1.28 0.14
C LEU A 124 -1.83 -1.73 -0.43
N ALA A 125 -1.80 -2.00 -1.73
CA ALA A 125 -0.58 -2.29 -2.46
C ALA A 125 -0.43 -1.29 -3.61
N ALA A 126 0.64 -0.49 -3.61
CA ALA A 126 0.89 0.45 -4.69
C ALA A 126 2.17 0.10 -5.42
N ASN A 127 2.09 0.04 -6.74
CA ASN A 127 3.30 -0.01 -7.54
C ASN A 127 3.99 1.37 -7.54
N VAL A 128 5.26 1.38 -7.18
CA VAL A 128 6.09 2.58 -7.05
C VAL A 128 6.99 2.83 -8.25
N VAL A 129 7.00 1.92 -9.23
CA VAL A 129 7.75 2.14 -10.47
C VAL A 129 7.06 3.24 -11.27
N VAL A 130 7.85 4.24 -11.68
CA VAL A 130 7.38 5.34 -12.51
C VAL A 130 8.28 5.59 -13.72
N SER A 131 7.68 6.07 -14.81
CA SER A 131 8.42 6.46 -16.01
C SER A 131 9.49 7.52 -15.71
N GLY A 132 10.62 7.46 -16.41
CA GLY A 132 11.71 8.44 -16.35
C GLY A 132 11.27 9.89 -16.54
N ALA A 133 10.20 10.10 -17.30
CA ALA A 133 9.66 11.41 -17.63
C ALA A 133 8.78 12.04 -16.54
N ILE A 134 8.35 11.26 -15.53
CA ILE A 134 7.54 11.78 -14.43
C ILE A 134 8.41 12.59 -13.47
N SER A 135 7.97 13.82 -13.16
CA SER A 135 8.70 14.72 -12.27
C SER A 135 8.68 14.24 -10.82
N SER A 136 9.72 14.59 -10.06
CA SER A 136 9.83 14.34 -8.63
C SER A 136 8.62 14.88 -7.85
N GLU A 137 8.10 16.04 -8.25
CA GLU A 137 6.92 16.66 -7.65
C GLU A 137 5.66 15.82 -7.85
N SER A 138 5.43 15.30 -9.06
CA SER A 138 4.28 14.42 -9.34
C SER A 138 4.34 13.12 -8.55
N ILE A 139 5.54 12.54 -8.39
CA ILE A 139 5.75 11.34 -7.55
C ILE A 139 5.36 11.66 -6.10
N MET A 140 5.89 12.76 -5.55
CA MET A 140 5.59 13.19 -4.18
C MET A 140 4.10 13.45 -3.98
N LYS A 141 3.44 14.15 -4.91
CA LYS A 141 2.01 14.44 -4.82
C LYS A 141 1.18 13.16 -4.75
N ARG A 142 1.43 12.19 -5.64
CA ARG A 142 0.77 10.88 -5.63
C ARG A 142 1.02 10.12 -4.33
N GLY A 143 2.28 10.03 -3.91
CA GLY A 143 2.63 9.29 -2.70
C GLY A 143 2.02 9.89 -1.44
N ARG A 144 1.98 11.22 -1.31
CA ARG A 144 1.34 11.91 -0.18
C ARG A 144 -0.13 11.55 -0.04
N LEU A 145 -0.86 11.37 -1.15
CA LEU A 145 -2.26 10.94 -1.11
C LEU A 145 -2.38 9.51 -0.55
N ILE A 146 -1.50 8.60 -0.96
CA ILE A 146 -1.47 7.22 -0.43
C ILE A 146 -1.15 7.22 1.06
N VAL A 147 -0.14 7.97 1.48
CA VAL A 147 0.27 8.10 2.88
C VAL A 147 -0.86 8.69 3.72
N ALA A 148 -1.46 9.80 3.26
CA ALA A 148 -2.54 10.46 3.96
C ALA A 148 -3.78 9.57 4.09
N LEU A 149 -4.09 8.77 3.07
CA LEU A 149 -5.15 7.77 3.13
C LEU A 149 -4.84 6.72 4.20
N ALA A 150 -3.65 6.12 4.20
CA ALA A 150 -3.28 5.11 5.18
C ALA A 150 -3.36 5.64 6.63
N LEU A 151 -2.90 6.88 6.85
CA LEU A 151 -2.98 7.55 8.15
C LEU A 151 -4.43 7.86 8.54
N LEU A 152 -5.24 8.32 7.59
CA LEU A 152 -6.66 8.59 7.78
C LEU A 152 -7.40 7.32 8.21
N LEU A 153 -7.21 6.20 7.50
CA LEU A 153 -7.82 4.92 7.85
C LEU A 153 -7.44 4.48 9.27
N GLY A 154 -6.16 4.64 9.65
CA GLY A 154 -5.70 4.39 11.03
C GLY A 154 -6.38 5.30 12.07
N GLN A 155 -6.50 6.60 11.79
CA GLN A 155 -7.16 7.58 12.67
C GLN A 155 -8.69 7.36 12.79
N LEU A 156 -9.27 6.65 11.81
CA LEU A 156 -10.66 6.21 11.79
C LEU A 156 -10.87 4.87 12.48
N GLY A 157 -9.80 4.20 12.94
CA GLY A 157 -9.87 2.95 13.69
C GLY A 157 -9.77 1.67 12.87
N HIS A 158 -9.33 1.76 11.60
CA HIS A 158 -9.02 0.58 10.79
C HIS A 158 -7.57 0.15 10.99
N SER A 159 -7.33 -1.16 10.98
CA SER A 159 -5.96 -1.67 10.85
C SER A 159 -5.56 -1.61 9.38
N THR A 160 -4.37 -1.10 9.09
CA THR A 160 -3.89 -1.00 7.70
C THR A 160 -2.72 -1.93 7.45
N GLU A 161 -2.70 -2.57 6.29
CA GLU A 161 -1.54 -3.29 5.77
C GLU A 161 -1.08 -2.62 4.47
N LEU A 162 0.21 -2.29 4.38
CA LEU A 162 0.76 -1.49 3.29
C LEU A 162 1.88 -2.25 2.58
N TRP A 163 1.77 -2.32 1.26
CA TRP A 163 2.74 -2.93 0.38
C TRP A 163 3.20 -1.99 -0.72
N VAL A 164 4.49 -2.04 -0.98
CA VAL A 164 5.07 -1.54 -2.22
C VAL A 164 5.20 -2.68 -3.21
N SER A 165 4.73 -2.47 -4.43
CA SER A 165 4.99 -3.34 -5.57
C SER A 165 6.01 -2.69 -6.50
N MET A 166 6.85 -3.51 -7.13
CA MET A 166 7.72 -3.13 -8.23
C MET A 166 7.50 -4.15 -9.34
N ARG A 167 6.45 -3.90 -10.13
CA ARG A 167 6.09 -4.74 -11.26
C ARG A 167 6.18 -3.94 -12.54
N THR A 168 6.80 -4.52 -13.55
CA THR A 168 6.84 -3.92 -14.88
C THR A 168 6.63 -4.97 -15.96
N GLY A 169 6.06 -4.49 -17.07
CA GLY A 169 5.80 -5.22 -18.30
C GLY A 169 6.80 -4.85 -19.39
N ASP A 170 6.58 -5.42 -20.57
CA ASP A 170 7.35 -5.29 -21.82
C ASP A 170 8.61 -6.16 -21.92
N TYR A 171 9.12 -6.68 -20.80
CA TYR A 171 10.23 -7.64 -20.80
C TYR A 171 9.80 -8.97 -20.21
N GLN A 172 9.95 -10.03 -21.00
CA GLN A 172 10.00 -11.39 -20.47
C GLN A 172 11.43 -11.68 -19.99
N PRO A 173 11.61 -12.53 -18.98
CA PRO A 173 10.56 -13.09 -18.11
C PRO A 173 10.03 -12.04 -17.10
N GLU A 174 8.75 -12.16 -16.75
CA GLU A 174 8.07 -11.22 -15.83
C GLU A 174 8.62 -11.34 -14.41
N ALA A 175 8.84 -10.21 -13.73
CA ALA A 175 9.22 -10.16 -12.33
C ALA A 175 8.39 -9.13 -11.56
N GLU A 176 8.00 -9.48 -10.35
CA GLU A 176 7.42 -8.57 -9.36
C GLU A 176 8.18 -8.67 -8.04
N ILE A 177 8.59 -7.53 -7.52
CA ILE A 177 9.15 -7.43 -6.17
C ILE A 177 8.08 -6.76 -5.29
N ALA A 178 7.67 -7.43 -4.22
CA ALA A 178 6.73 -6.90 -3.24
C ALA A 178 7.43 -6.70 -1.89
N VAL A 179 7.27 -5.53 -1.29
CA VAL A 179 7.88 -5.18 -0.01
C VAL A 179 6.77 -4.76 0.94
N LYS A 180 6.65 -5.46 2.07
CA LYS A 180 5.76 -5.05 3.14
C LYS A 180 6.35 -3.82 3.82
N VAL A 181 5.59 -2.74 3.85
CA VAL A 181 5.97 -1.47 4.50
C VAL A 181 5.42 -1.42 5.92
N LYS A 182 4.22 -1.94 6.11
CA LYS A 182 3.52 -2.03 7.40
C LYS A 182 2.60 -3.25 7.38
N GLY A 183 2.76 -4.19 8.30
CA GLY A 183 1.79 -5.26 8.58
C GLY A 183 0.60 -4.78 9.42
N VAL A 184 -0.44 -5.61 9.53
CA VAL A 184 -1.68 -5.29 10.27
C VAL A 184 -1.39 -4.82 11.70
N ASP A 185 -0.56 -5.56 12.42
CA ASP A 185 -0.25 -5.35 13.84
C ASP A 185 0.97 -4.44 14.09
N ASP A 186 1.62 -3.97 13.02
CA ASP A 186 2.79 -3.11 13.13
C ASP A 186 2.41 -1.70 13.57
N VAL A 187 3.27 -1.09 14.40
CA VAL A 187 3.21 0.33 14.71
C VAL A 187 3.39 1.13 13.42
N ILE A 188 2.51 2.11 13.20
CA ILE A 188 2.64 3.03 12.06
C ILE A 188 3.91 3.86 12.23
N ASP A 189 4.84 3.71 11.30
CA ASP A 189 5.97 4.63 11.10
C ASP A 189 5.69 5.52 9.87
N PRO A 190 5.20 6.75 10.06
CA PRO A 190 4.89 7.64 8.95
C PRO A 190 6.12 7.96 8.09
N ALA A 191 7.32 8.00 8.67
CA ALA A 191 8.54 8.36 7.96
C ALA A 191 8.92 7.27 6.95
N VAL A 192 8.82 6.00 7.36
CA VAL A 192 9.07 4.85 6.46
C VAL A 192 8.03 4.79 5.36
N ILE A 193 6.75 4.98 5.70
CA ILE A 193 5.64 4.98 4.71
C ILE A 193 5.83 6.13 3.72
N MET A 194 6.20 7.32 4.20
CA MET A 194 6.42 8.50 3.36
C MET A 194 7.58 8.28 2.39
N PHE A 195 8.70 7.72 2.85
CA PHE A 195 9.79 7.34 1.95
C PHE A 195 9.33 6.32 0.91
N ALA A 196 8.67 5.25 1.36
CA ALA A 196 8.27 4.12 0.52
C ALA A 196 7.31 4.50 -0.62
N PHE A 197 6.37 5.42 -0.39
CA PHE A 197 5.36 5.77 -1.39
C PHE A 197 5.56 7.13 -2.06
N ALA A 198 6.23 8.09 -1.41
CA ALA A 198 6.27 9.48 -1.87
C ALA A 198 7.66 9.97 -2.29
N HIS A 199 8.75 9.40 -1.78
CA HIS A 199 10.07 9.91 -2.11
C HIS A 199 10.54 9.43 -3.49
N PRO A 200 10.97 10.32 -4.42
CA PRO A 200 11.45 9.92 -5.74
C PRO A 200 12.58 8.90 -5.70
N ALA A 201 13.49 9.00 -4.73
CA ALA A 201 14.57 8.04 -4.52
C ALA A 201 14.10 6.59 -4.35
N MET A 202 12.91 6.34 -3.81
CA MET A 202 12.41 4.98 -3.67
C MET A 202 12.24 4.32 -5.05
N SER A 203 11.66 5.04 -6.01
CA SER A 203 11.57 4.53 -7.39
C SER A 203 12.93 4.60 -8.11
N ARG A 204 13.58 5.75 -8.06
CA ARG A 204 14.75 6.06 -8.90
C ARG A 204 16.01 5.33 -8.46
N HIS A 205 16.27 5.24 -7.17
CA HIS A 205 17.42 4.51 -6.63
C HIS A 205 17.06 3.06 -6.36
N LEU A 206 16.11 2.80 -5.45
CA LEU A 206 15.96 1.47 -4.88
C LEU A 206 15.17 0.51 -5.76
N ALA A 207 14.02 0.93 -6.29
CA ALA A 207 13.21 0.07 -7.15
C ALA A 207 13.93 -0.25 -8.46
N PHE A 208 14.68 0.71 -9.01
CA PHE A 208 15.51 0.42 -10.18
C PHE A 208 16.63 -0.55 -9.88
N GLN A 209 17.34 -0.33 -8.77
CA GLN A 209 18.43 -1.19 -8.36
C GLN A 209 17.99 -2.61 -7.99
N SER A 210 16.78 -2.77 -7.44
CA SER A 210 16.29 -4.07 -6.96
C SER A 210 16.13 -5.10 -8.09
N PHE A 211 15.76 -4.70 -9.31
CA PHE A 211 15.67 -5.62 -10.45
C PHE A 211 17.02 -6.26 -10.81
N TRP A 212 18.14 -5.62 -10.48
CA TRP A 212 19.49 -6.16 -10.70
C TRP A 212 19.88 -7.24 -9.69
N THR A 213 19.14 -7.34 -8.58
CA THR A 213 19.31 -8.39 -7.56
C THR A 213 18.56 -9.68 -7.89
N LEU A 214 17.75 -9.67 -8.96
CA LEU A 214 16.97 -10.83 -9.38
C LEU A 214 17.87 -11.94 -9.96
N PRO A 215 17.53 -13.21 -9.76
CA PRO A 215 18.36 -14.32 -10.15
C PRO A 215 18.21 -14.65 -11.64
N GLY A 216 19.24 -15.29 -12.20
CA GLY A 216 19.20 -15.93 -13.51
C GLY A 216 18.73 -15.00 -14.63
N ARG A 217 17.78 -15.49 -15.44
CA ARG A 217 17.24 -14.77 -16.61
C ARG A 217 16.46 -13.50 -16.24
N TRP A 218 15.81 -13.46 -15.08
CA TRP A 218 15.03 -12.29 -14.64
C TRP A 218 15.92 -11.07 -14.38
N GLY A 219 17.10 -11.26 -13.77
CA GLY A 219 18.10 -10.22 -13.69
C GLY A 219 18.78 -9.99 -15.04
N THR A 220 19.33 -11.04 -15.65
CA THR A 220 20.21 -10.91 -16.83
C THR A 220 19.53 -10.25 -18.04
N GLU A 221 18.27 -10.57 -18.34
CA GLU A 221 17.57 -10.01 -19.50
C GLU A 221 17.19 -8.54 -19.30
N ARG A 222 16.73 -8.18 -18.10
CA ARG A 222 16.47 -6.78 -17.71
C ARG A 222 17.74 -5.95 -17.67
N ASN A 223 18.85 -6.56 -17.28
CA ASN A 223 20.15 -5.91 -17.23
C ASN A 223 20.68 -5.55 -18.64
N ARG A 224 20.30 -6.33 -19.67
CA ARG A 224 20.72 -6.09 -21.06
C ARG A 224 19.92 -4.97 -21.74
N SER A 225 18.65 -4.79 -21.38
CA SER A 225 17.81 -3.76 -21.98
C SER A 225 18.11 -2.35 -21.45
N GLY A 226 18.75 -2.24 -20.27
CA GLY A 226 18.97 -0.95 -19.60
C GLY A 226 17.66 -0.23 -19.24
N MET A 227 16.54 -0.95 -19.30
CA MET A 227 15.20 -0.42 -19.10
C MET A 227 14.42 -1.36 -18.21
N ILE A 228 13.65 -0.76 -17.30
CA ILE A 228 12.91 -1.51 -16.28
C ILE A 228 11.56 -1.96 -16.84
N GLY A 229 11.09 -1.38 -17.95
CA GLY A 229 9.81 -1.69 -18.60
C GLY A 229 8.67 -0.78 -18.13
N LYS A 230 7.50 -0.88 -18.77
CA LYS A 230 6.31 -0.10 -18.39
C LYS A 230 5.75 -0.60 -17.05
N PRO A 231 5.42 0.27 -16.08
CA PRO A 231 4.80 -0.17 -14.84
C PRO A 231 3.44 -0.85 -15.09
N LEU A 232 3.15 -1.88 -14.31
CA LEU A 232 1.89 -2.65 -14.37
C LEU A 232 1.10 -2.52 -13.06
N MET A 233 -0.14 -3.02 -13.06
CA MET A 233 -0.88 -3.27 -11.82
C MET A 233 -0.13 -4.27 -10.95
N PRO A 234 -0.06 -4.12 -9.62
CA PRO A 234 0.41 -5.19 -8.74
C PRO A 234 -0.34 -6.51 -9.00
N SER A 235 0.30 -7.66 -8.83
CA SER A 235 -0.38 -8.94 -9.05
C SER A 235 -1.35 -9.24 -7.90
N ALA A 236 -2.64 -9.35 -8.19
CA ALA A 236 -3.68 -9.58 -7.18
C ALA A 236 -3.43 -10.83 -6.31
N ASN A 237 -2.80 -11.87 -6.86
CA ASN A 237 -2.51 -13.10 -6.12
C ASN A 237 -1.39 -12.98 -5.07
N LEU A 238 -0.71 -11.84 -4.97
CA LEU A 238 0.32 -11.58 -3.96
C LEU A 238 -0.23 -10.92 -2.70
N TYR A 239 -1.46 -10.40 -2.78
CA TYR A 239 -2.08 -9.62 -1.73
C TYR A 239 -3.39 -10.29 -1.31
N PRO A 240 -3.93 -9.95 -0.13
CA PRO A 240 -5.27 -10.38 0.26
C PRO A 240 -6.32 -10.05 -0.82
N GLU A 241 -7.36 -10.86 -0.94
CA GLU A 241 -8.35 -10.84 -2.04
C GLU A 241 -9.05 -9.47 -2.22
N GLU A 242 -9.13 -8.67 -1.16
CA GLU A 242 -9.77 -7.34 -1.14
C GLU A 242 -8.77 -6.17 -1.12
N ALA A 243 -7.50 -6.42 -1.46
CA ALA A 243 -6.47 -5.38 -1.43
C ALA A 243 -6.74 -4.28 -2.46
N ILE A 244 -6.57 -3.02 -2.05
CA ILE A 244 -6.59 -1.85 -2.92
C ILE A 244 -5.28 -1.84 -3.71
N LEU A 245 -5.35 -2.15 -5.01
CA LEU A 245 -4.19 -2.20 -5.89
C LEU A 245 -4.06 -0.90 -6.69
N LEU A 246 -2.94 -0.19 -6.53
CA LEU A 246 -2.64 1.01 -7.31
C LEU A 246 -1.58 0.74 -8.38
N PRO A 247 -1.83 1.07 -9.66
CA PRO A 247 -0.84 0.92 -10.73
C PRO A 247 0.32 1.88 -10.55
N GLY A 248 1.46 1.54 -11.16
CA GLY A 248 2.57 2.50 -11.30
C GLY A 248 2.26 3.52 -12.41
N VAL A 249 3.02 4.60 -12.46
CA VAL A 249 2.72 5.77 -13.31
C VAL A 249 3.61 5.74 -14.55
N PHE A 250 3.02 5.64 -15.74
CA PHE A 250 3.77 5.66 -17.00
C PHE A 250 3.71 7.04 -17.68
N SER A 251 2.56 7.70 -17.65
CA SER A 251 2.34 9.05 -18.19
C SER A 251 1.61 9.95 -17.20
N ALA A 252 1.61 11.27 -17.48
CA ALA A 252 0.96 12.26 -16.62
C ALA A 252 -0.56 12.03 -16.44
N THR A 253 -1.19 11.36 -17.40
CA THR A 253 -2.60 10.92 -17.33
C THR A 253 -2.86 9.90 -16.22
N ASP A 254 -1.83 9.17 -15.78
CA ASP A 254 -1.94 8.12 -14.76
C ASP A 254 -1.83 8.70 -13.33
N LEU A 255 -1.77 10.04 -13.20
CA LEU A 255 -1.61 10.75 -11.93
C LEU A 255 -2.92 11.09 -11.24
N ASP A 256 -4.08 10.71 -11.78
CA ASP A 256 -5.38 10.94 -11.13
C ASP A 256 -5.65 9.96 -9.98
N THR A 257 -4.70 9.91 -9.04
CA THR A 257 -4.77 9.09 -7.83
C THR A 257 -5.88 9.56 -6.90
N GLU A 258 -6.22 10.85 -6.91
CA GLU A 258 -7.30 11.37 -6.06
C GLU A 258 -8.66 10.80 -6.48
N SER A 259 -9.02 10.87 -7.76
CA SER A 259 -10.29 10.29 -8.24
C SER A 259 -10.34 8.78 -8.01
N PHE A 260 -9.23 8.07 -8.29
CA PHE A 260 -9.12 6.63 -8.05
C PHE A 260 -9.38 6.28 -6.58
N LEU A 261 -8.73 6.98 -5.65
CA LEU A 261 -8.91 6.74 -4.22
C LEU A 261 -10.33 7.12 -3.76
N ARG A 262 -10.92 8.20 -4.28
CA ARG A 262 -12.30 8.58 -3.96
C ARG A 262 -13.30 7.52 -4.39
N GLU A 263 -13.16 7.01 -5.61
CA GLU A 263 -14.01 5.92 -6.11
C GLU A 263 -13.88 4.67 -5.23
N HIS A 264 -12.65 4.28 -4.89
CA HIS A 264 -12.41 3.10 -4.07
C HIS A 264 -12.94 3.27 -2.63
N LEU A 265 -12.79 4.47 -2.05
CA LEU A 265 -13.36 4.79 -0.75
C LEU A 265 -14.90 4.76 -0.76
N ARG A 266 -15.55 5.15 -1.88
CA ARG A 266 -17.01 4.96 -2.04
C ARG A 266 -17.37 3.48 -2.08
N THR A 267 -16.62 2.67 -2.82
CA THR A 267 -16.84 1.20 -2.86
C THR A 267 -16.72 0.57 -1.47
N LEU A 268 -15.81 1.06 -0.63
CA LEU A 268 -15.65 0.62 0.76
C LEU A 268 -16.70 1.18 1.73
N GLY A 269 -17.66 1.99 1.25
CA GLY A 269 -18.68 2.64 2.09
C GLY A 269 -18.11 3.73 3.00
N LEU A 270 -16.89 4.21 2.73
CA LEU A 270 -16.20 5.22 3.54
C LEU A 270 -16.48 6.66 3.06
N LEU A 271 -17.01 6.84 1.85
CA LEU A 271 -17.52 8.13 1.38
C LEU A 271 -18.99 8.00 0.99
N ALA A 272 -19.81 8.97 1.41
CA ALA A 272 -21.15 9.15 0.87
C ALA A 272 -21.07 9.65 -0.58
N ASP A 273 -22.14 9.43 -1.35
CA ASP A 273 -22.28 9.89 -2.74
C ASP A 273 -22.06 11.41 -2.90
#